data_AF-A0A8J5KS11-F1
#
_entry.id   AF-A0A8J5KS11-F1
#
_cell.length_a   1.000
_cell.length_b   1.000
_cell.length_c   1.000
_cell.angle_alpha   90.00
_cell.angle_beta   90.00
_cell.angle_gamma   90.00
#
_symmetry.space_group_name_H-M   'P 1'
#
loop_
_entity.id
_entity.type
_entity.pdbx_description
1 polymer ?
#
loop_
_entity_poly.entity_id
_entity_poly.type
_entity_poly.pdbx_seq_one_letter_code
_entity_poly.pdbx_strand_id
1 'polypeptide(L)'
;METAAQMLLSGIGKISNKVSGYKNFSASGGLPTSQKYTGLPSVTYGVIKRAHEISEELMKQIDAASKARDQAREQVEQRNYEIAIEISQLEAAIVTLKEEVSKKSSELQNLEHVVAERGTRISEIEMEMELDAAVALANLAGQAAAGICSSSAAAEHSSDMAGSRSLRPSTKRGTRQSMTQAEKEERRMRRVLANRESARQTIRRRQALRDELTKKVAYLRLENDSMKLEKELATQEYLSLRGTNALLKEQIAITVRGEIDINSAATEMEPSDQQTAAGSVRPLFVPACAWFLPLPHEGSTGIGSSSSLTPCQSAAENEKGPRGDLQVKLATTEDEQYQDAGSRQIQTPDEVLHKVATASAAAAEARKRRKELTKLKHHYAR
;
A
#
# COMPACT_ATOMS: atom_id res chain seq x y z
N MET A 1 -67.33 3.32 -5.09
CA MET A 1 -66.60 4.60 -5.28
C MET A 1 -65.41 4.72 -4.34
N GLU A 2 -65.55 4.38 -3.05
CA GLU A 2 -64.46 4.47 -2.06
C GLU A 2 -63.24 3.59 -2.37
N THR A 3 -63.44 2.37 -2.87
CA THR A 3 -62.33 1.45 -3.23
C THR A 3 -61.39 2.04 -4.27
N ALA A 4 -61.93 2.72 -5.30
CA ALA A 4 -61.13 3.36 -6.34
C ALA A 4 -60.31 4.54 -5.78
N ALA A 5 -60.89 5.35 -4.90
CA ALA A 5 -60.18 6.45 -4.23
C ALA A 5 -59.04 5.93 -3.34
N GLN A 6 -59.26 4.86 -2.57
CA GLN A 6 -58.23 4.24 -1.74
C GLN A 6 -57.07 3.68 -2.56
N MET A 7 -57.36 3.02 -3.69
CA MET A 7 -56.32 2.51 -4.59
C MET A 7 -55.45 3.64 -5.14
N LEU A 8 -56.05 4.76 -5.55
CA LEU A 8 -55.35 5.94 -6.04
C LEU A 8 -54.45 6.56 -4.96
N LEU A 9 -54.97 6.74 -3.73
CA LEU A 9 -54.23 7.28 -2.59
C LEU A 9 -53.07 6.37 -2.16
N SER A 10 -53.30 5.05 -2.12
CA SER A 10 -52.26 4.07 -1.81
C SER A 10 -51.16 4.04 -2.89
N GLY A 11 -51.58 4.05 -4.16
CA GLY A 11 -50.67 4.04 -5.31
C GLY A 11 -49.74 5.24 -5.32
N ILE A 12 -50.29 6.45 -5.21
CA ILE A 12 -49.49 7.67 -5.20
C ILE A 12 -48.62 7.79 -3.93
N GLY A 13 -49.10 7.30 -2.78
CA GLY A 13 -48.31 7.22 -1.55
C GLY A 13 -47.07 6.33 -1.72
N LYS A 14 -47.22 5.15 -2.33
CA LYS A 14 -46.09 4.26 -2.65
C LYS A 14 -45.08 4.92 -3.59
N ILE A 15 -45.55 5.61 -4.63
CA ILE A 15 -44.69 6.31 -5.58
C ILE A 15 -43.95 7.44 -4.84
N SER A 16 -44.67 8.29 -4.12
CA SER A 16 -44.13 9.40 -3.32
C SER A 16 -43.05 8.94 -2.34
N ASN A 17 -43.23 7.79 -1.68
CA ASN A 17 -42.25 7.23 -0.76
C ASN A 17 -40.97 6.76 -1.47
N LYS A 18 -41.07 6.20 -2.69
CA LYS A 18 -39.89 5.78 -3.48
C LYS A 18 -39.02 6.95 -3.91
N VAL A 19 -39.62 8.11 -4.17
CA VAL A 19 -38.91 9.35 -4.55
C VAL A 19 -38.63 10.30 -3.38
N SER A 20 -38.95 9.89 -2.15
CA SER A 20 -38.78 10.71 -0.94
C SER A 20 -37.32 11.14 -0.70
N GLY A 21 -36.35 10.36 -1.18
CA GLY A 21 -34.92 10.68 -1.10
C GLY A 21 -34.50 11.91 -1.91
N TYR A 22 -35.26 12.28 -2.94
CA TYR A 22 -35.03 13.51 -3.70
C TYR A 22 -35.81 14.69 -3.12
N LYS A 23 -37.06 14.45 -2.72
CA LYS A 23 -37.94 15.46 -2.13
C LYS A 23 -39.08 14.82 -1.36
N ASN A 24 -39.37 15.35 -0.18
CA ASN A 24 -40.49 14.87 0.62
C ASN A 24 -41.82 15.50 0.16
N PHE A 25 -42.50 14.86 -0.78
CA PHE A 25 -43.81 15.31 -1.28
C PHE A 25 -44.94 15.15 -0.25
N SER A 26 -44.72 14.40 0.84
CA SER A 26 -45.73 14.17 1.89
C SER A 26 -45.77 15.29 2.93
N ALA A 27 -44.82 16.23 2.89
CA ALA A 27 -44.69 17.31 3.87
C ALA A 27 -45.87 18.31 3.89
N SER A 28 -46.64 18.41 2.80
CA SER A 28 -47.74 19.37 2.65
C SER A 28 -49.09 18.92 3.23
N GLY A 29 -49.13 17.84 4.03
CA GLY A 29 -50.33 17.46 4.78
C GLY A 29 -51.42 16.73 3.98
N GLY A 30 -51.09 16.20 2.80
CA GLY A 30 -52.02 15.38 2.01
C GLY A 30 -51.94 15.67 0.51
N LEU A 31 -52.82 15.05 -0.27
CA LEU A 31 -52.87 15.30 -1.71
C LEU A 31 -53.27 16.76 -2.01
N PRO A 32 -52.70 17.39 -3.05
CA PRO A 32 -53.16 18.70 -3.49
C PRO A 32 -54.66 18.67 -3.81
N THR A 33 -55.45 19.53 -3.17
CA THR A 33 -56.89 19.60 -3.41
C THR A 33 -57.23 20.72 -4.39
N SER A 34 -58.39 20.62 -5.04
CA SER A 34 -58.97 21.68 -5.87
C SER A 34 -60.37 21.99 -5.38
N GLN A 35 -60.73 23.27 -5.29
CA GLN A 35 -62.08 23.70 -4.93
C GLN A 35 -63.13 23.35 -6.00
N LYS A 36 -62.71 23.04 -7.24
CA LYS A 36 -63.62 22.73 -8.36
C LYS A 36 -64.19 21.31 -8.31
N TYR A 37 -63.57 20.41 -7.56
CA TYR A 37 -63.89 18.99 -7.59
C TYR A 37 -64.11 18.47 -6.18
N THR A 38 -65.14 17.64 -5.99
CA THR A 38 -65.45 16.96 -4.72
C THR A 38 -65.45 15.46 -4.92
N GLY A 39 -65.35 14.69 -3.83
CA GLY A 39 -65.32 13.22 -3.87
C GLY A 39 -64.17 12.66 -4.72
N LEU A 40 -64.45 11.61 -5.50
CA LEU A 40 -63.45 10.90 -6.31
C LEU A 40 -62.72 11.81 -7.32
N PRO A 41 -63.39 12.69 -8.11
CA PRO A 41 -62.70 13.64 -8.98
C PRO A 41 -61.65 14.53 -8.28
N SER A 42 -61.89 14.92 -7.02
CA SER A 42 -60.93 15.70 -6.23
C SER A 42 -59.65 14.90 -5.91
N VAL A 43 -59.83 13.63 -5.54
CA VAL A 43 -58.71 12.70 -5.29
C VAL A 43 -57.90 12.51 -6.57
N THR A 44 -58.56 12.26 -7.71
CA THR A 44 -57.89 12.08 -9.00
C THR A 44 -57.06 13.31 -9.39
N TYR A 45 -57.61 14.53 -9.21
CA TYR A 45 -56.86 15.77 -9.45
C TYR A 45 -55.59 15.84 -8.61
N GLY A 46 -55.69 15.55 -7.30
CA GLY A 46 -54.53 15.59 -6.42
C GLY A 46 -53.46 14.55 -6.77
N VAL A 47 -53.87 13.36 -7.21
CA VAL A 47 -52.93 12.31 -7.68
C VAL A 47 -52.17 12.83 -8.89
N ILE A 48 -52.89 13.38 -9.88
CA ILE A 48 -52.30 13.90 -11.11
C ILE A 48 -51.32 15.03 -10.80
N LYS A 49 -51.73 15.99 -9.96
CA LYS A 49 -50.87 17.13 -9.60
C LYS A 49 -49.60 16.69 -8.87
N ARG A 50 -49.73 15.79 -7.89
CA ARG A 50 -48.59 15.21 -7.18
C ARG A 50 -47.68 14.40 -8.10
N ALA A 51 -48.24 13.62 -9.02
CA ALA A 51 -47.47 12.89 -10.02
C ALA A 51 -46.67 13.83 -10.93
N HIS A 52 -47.27 14.96 -11.32
CA HIS A 52 -46.58 15.99 -12.11
C HIS A 52 -45.44 16.66 -11.32
N GLU A 53 -45.67 17.02 -10.06
CA GLU A 53 -44.62 17.54 -9.17
C GLU A 53 -43.46 16.55 -9.00
N ILE A 54 -43.77 15.25 -8.88
CA ILE A 54 -42.77 14.19 -8.83
C ILE A 54 -41.98 14.10 -10.14
N SER A 55 -42.65 14.15 -11.30
CA SER A 55 -41.96 14.08 -12.59
C SER A 55 -41.05 15.27 -12.84
N GLU A 56 -41.49 16.49 -12.49
CA GLU A 56 -40.70 17.71 -12.61
C GLU A 56 -39.44 17.65 -11.74
N GLU A 57 -39.58 17.21 -10.49
CA GLU A 57 -38.43 17.07 -9.60
C GLU A 57 -37.46 15.99 -10.10
N LEU A 58 -37.96 14.84 -10.56
CA LEU A 58 -37.12 13.79 -11.14
C LEU A 58 -36.37 14.29 -12.37
N MET A 59 -37.02 15.02 -13.27
CA MET A 59 -36.38 15.61 -14.45
C MET A 59 -35.27 16.58 -14.03
N LYS A 60 -35.56 17.44 -13.05
CA LYS A 60 -34.57 18.38 -12.49
C LYS A 60 -33.35 17.66 -11.90
N GLN A 61 -33.56 16.53 -11.21
CA GLN A 61 -32.46 15.73 -10.66
C GLN A 61 -31.62 15.07 -11.77
N ILE A 62 -32.27 14.56 -12.84
CA ILE A 62 -31.58 14.00 -14.01
C ILE A 62 -30.70 15.06 -14.70
N ASP A 63 -31.23 16.28 -14.87
CA ASP A 63 -30.49 17.39 -15.47
C ASP A 63 -29.32 17.83 -14.58
N ALA A 64 -29.54 17.95 -13.27
CA ALA A 64 -28.49 18.29 -12.32
C ALA A 64 -27.38 17.23 -12.30
N ALA A 65 -27.74 15.94 -12.29
CA ALA A 65 -26.78 14.83 -12.36
C ALA A 65 -26.02 14.81 -13.69
N SER A 66 -26.68 15.15 -14.81
CA SER A 66 -26.01 15.23 -16.11
C SER A 66 -25.02 16.38 -16.16
N LYS A 67 -25.41 17.58 -15.70
CA LYS A 67 -24.50 18.73 -15.58
C LYS A 67 -23.32 18.44 -14.67
N ALA A 68 -23.53 17.79 -13.52
CA ALA A 68 -22.45 17.43 -12.61
C ALA A 68 -21.44 16.45 -13.25
N ARG A 69 -21.93 15.46 -14.02
CA ARG A 69 -21.05 14.54 -14.77
C ARG A 69 -20.27 15.26 -15.86
N ASP A 70 -20.91 16.16 -16.61
CA ASP A 70 -20.26 16.90 -17.68
C ASP A 70 -19.20 17.86 -17.12
N GLN A 71 -19.48 18.53 -16.00
CA GLN A 71 -18.48 19.33 -15.27
C GLN A 71 -17.30 18.48 -14.80
N ALA A 72 -17.54 17.28 -14.29
CA ALA A 72 -16.46 16.38 -13.89
C ALA A 72 -15.59 15.93 -15.09
N ARG A 73 -16.21 15.73 -16.27
CA ARG A 73 -15.47 15.45 -17.51
C ARG A 73 -14.61 16.63 -17.94
N GLU A 74 -15.17 17.84 -17.92
CA GLU A 74 -14.45 19.06 -18.28
C GLU A 74 -13.26 19.32 -17.34
N GLN A 75 -13.41 19.10 -16.03
CA GLN A 75 -12.31 19.18 -15.07
C GLN A 75 -11.19 18.17 -15.37
N VAL A 76 -11.56 16.94 -15.73
CA VAL A 76 -10.57 15.91 -16.13
C VAL A 76 -9.88 16.31 -17.43
N GLU A 77 -10.62 16.82 -18.42
CA GLU A 77 -10.03 17.30 -19.68
C GLU A 77 -9.08 18.48 -19.44
N GLN A 78 -9.45 19.44 -18.59
CA GLN A 78 -8.58 20.55 -18.22
C GLN A 78 -7.27 20.07 -17.59
N ARG A 79 -7.34 19.15 -16.62
CA ARG A 79 -6.14 18.54 -16.03
C ARG A 79 -5.33 17.74 -17.05
N ASN A 80 -5.97 17.06 -17.99
CA ASN A 80 -5.28 16.35 -19.07
C ASN A 80 -4.52 17.31 -19.99
N TYR A 81 -5.08 18.50 -20.29
CA TYR A 81 -4.38 19.54 -21.04
C TYR A 81 -3.17 20.08 -20.26
N GLU A 82 -3.32 20.36 -18.97
CA GLU A 82 -2.21 20.80 -18.11
C GLU A 82 -1.07 19.76 -18.10
N ILE A 83 -1.40 18.49 -17.89
CA ILE A 83 -0.43 17.38 -17.92
C ILE A 83 0.25 17.28 -19.29
N ALA A 84 -0.49 17.44 -20.39
CA ALA A 84 0.08 17.36 -21.73
C ALA A 84 1.11 18.48 -21.98
N ILE A 85 0.85 19.69 -21.47
CA ILE A 85 1.79 20.81 -21.55
C ILE A 85 3.04 20.52 -20.72
N GLU A 86 2.89 20.06 -19.47
CA GLU A 86 4.01 19.71 -18.60
C GLU A 86 4.88 18.60 -19.21
N ILE A 87 4.27 17.54 -19.74
CA ILE A 87 4.98 16.45 -20.42
C ILE A 87 5.75 17.00 -21.62
N SER A 88 5.13 17.85 -22.45
CA SER A 88 5.81 18.45 -23.61
C SER A 88 7.04 19.28 -23.21
N GLN A 89 6.94 20.04 -22.11
CA GLN A 89 8.07 20.82 -21.58
C GLN A 89 9.18 19.92 -21.05
N LEU A 90 8.83 18.85 -20.32
CA LEU A 90 9.78 17.87 -19.82
C LEU A 90 10.48 17.12 -20.97
N GLU A 91 9.74 16.75 -22.00
CA GLU A 91 10.28 16.10 -23.20
C GLU A 91 11.29 16.99 -23.91
N ALA A 92 10.97 18.28 -24.09
CA ALA A 92 11.90 19.26 -24.65
C ALA A 92 13.18 19.37 -23.81
N ALA A 93 13.06 19.47 -22.48
CA ALA A 93 14.22 19.54 -21.58
C ALA A 93 15.10 18.28 -21.65
N ILE A 94 14.48 17.09 -21.76
CA ILE A 94 15.20 15.83 -21.93
C ILE A 94 15.98 15.82 -23.25
N VAL A 95 15.40 16.33 -24.34
CA VAL A 95 16.08 16.41 -25.64
C VAL A 95 17.30 17.32 -25.55
N THR A 96 17.15 18.53 -24.99
CA THR A 96 18.27 19.46 -24.81
C THR A 96 19.38 18.87 -23.95
N LEU A 97 19.03 18.24 -22.81
CA LEU A 97 20.03 17.60 -21.95
C LEU A 97 20.75 16.43 -22.65
N LYS A 98 20.06 15.67 -23.49
CA LYS A 98 20.68 14.61 -24.29
C LYS A 98 21.69 15.14 -25.30
N GLU A 99 21.37 16.25 -25.97
CA GLU A 99 22.29 16.93 -26.89
C GLU A 99 23.51 17.51 -26.14
N GLU A 100 23.31 18.10 -24.96
CA GLU A 100 24.45 18.55 -24.14
C GLU A 100 25.35 17.40 -23.70
N VAL A 101 24.77 16.25 -23.33
CA VAL A 101 25.53 15.05 -22.95
C VAL A 101 26.30 14.50 -24.14
N SER A 102 25.70 14.43 -25.33
CA SER A 102 26.40 13.93 -26.53
C SER A 102 27.54 14.86 -26.93
N LYS A 103 27.33 16.18 -26.88
CA LYS A 103 28.38 17.18 -27.14
C LYS A 103 29.53 17.08 -26.13
N LYS A 104 29.23 17.03 -24.83
CA LYS A 104 30.26 16.84 -23.80
C LYS A 104 31.00 15.51 -23.95
N SER A 105 30.31 14.46 -24.41
CA SER A 105 30.93 13.17 -24.68
C SER A 105 31.96 13.23 -25.82
N SER A 106 31.68 13.96 -26.91
CA SER A 106 32.64 14.11 -28.00
C SER A 106 33.81 15.03 -27.63
N GLU A 107 33.56 16.10 -26.87
CA GLU A 107 34.62 16.95 -26.32
C GLU A 107 35.56 16.16 -25.40
N LEU A 108 35.01 15.30 -24.53
CA LEU A 108 35.80 14.40 -23.68
C LEU A 108 36.65 13.43 -24.50
N GLN A 109 36.09 12.83 -25.55
CA GLN A 109 36.84 11.92 -26.43
C GLN A 109 37.99 12.64 -27.14
N ASN A 110 37.77 13.87 -27.61
CA ASN A 110 38.81 14.68 -28.22
C ASN A 110 39.93 15.02 -27.22
N LEU A 111 39.57 15.41 -26.00
CA LEU A 111 40.55 15.68 -24.95
C LEU A 111 41.33 14.43 -24.55
N GLU A 112 40.67 13.28 -24.46
CA GLU A 112 41.31 11.98 -24.19
C GLU A 112 42.35 11.65 -25.26
N HIS A 113 42.03 11.85 -26.54
CA HIS A 113 42.99 11.68 -27.63
C HIS A 113 44.19 12.64 -27.51
N VAL A 114 43.95 13.92 -27.23
CA VAL A 114 45.03 14.91 -27.06
C VAL A 114 45.92 14.58 -25.86
N VAL A 115 45.34 14.10 -24.75
CA VAL A 115 46.10 13.65 -23.57
C VAL A 115 46.94 12.43 -23.90
N ALA A 116 46.39 11.44 -24.62
CA ALA A 116 47.12 10.26 -25.05
C ALA A 116 48.32 10.63 -25.95
N GLU A 117 48.10 11.49 -26.94
CA GLU A 117 49.16 11.97 -27.85
C GLU A 117 50.25 12.77 -27.11
N ARG A 118 49.87 13.59 -26.13
CA ARG A 118 50.85 14.27 -25.28
C ARG A 118 51.60 13.29 -24.40
N GLY A 119 50.94 12.25 -23.90
CA GLY A 119 51.56 11.18 -23.13
C GLY A 119 52.65 10.46 -23.92
N THR A 120 52.39 10.11 -25.19
CA THR A 120 53.41 9.48 -26.04
C THR A 120 54.59 10.41 -26.30
N ARG A 121 54.35 11.70 -26.59
CA ARG A 121 55.42 12.69 -26.78
C ARG A 121 56.26 12.91 -25.52
N ILE A 122 55.62 12.91 -24.34
CA ILE A 122 56.35 13.00 -23.07
C ILE A 122 57.25 11.78 -22.90
N SER A 123 56.74 10.56 -23.14
CA SER A 123 57.55 9.35 -23.07
C SER A 123 58.70 9.33 -24.08
N GLU A 124 58.50 9.82 -25.31
CA GLU A 124 59.57 9.97 -26.30
C GLU A 124 60.67 10.92 -25.80
N ILE A 125 60.30 12.10 -25.29
CA ILE A 125 61.25 13.07 -24.74
C ILE A 125 61.96 12.50 -23.50
N GLU A 126 61.24 11.81 -22.61
CA GLU A 126 61.85 11.14 -21.44
C GLU A 126 62.89 10.11 -21.86
N MET A 127 62.63 9.31 -22.91
CA MET A 127 63.59 8.36 -23.47
C MET A 127 64.80 9.05 -24.10
N GLU A 128 64.59 10.15 -24.85
CA GLU A 128 65.70 10.95 -25.41
C GLU A 128 66.56 11.56 -24.30
N MET A 129 65.94 12.11 -23.26
CA MET A 129 66.65 12.65 -22.09
C MET A 129 67.41 11.58 -21.31
N GLU A 130 66.85 10.39 -21.13
CA GLU A 130 67.55 9.26 -20.50
C GLU A 130 68.75 8.80 -21.33
N LEU A 131 68.62 8.77 -22.66
CA LEU A 131 69.72 8.42 -23.55
C LEU A 131 70.83 9.48 -23.52
N ASP A 132 70.47 10.77 -23.60
CA ASP A 132 71.41 11.88 -23.51
C ASP A 132 72.13 11.91 -22.15
N ALA A 133 71.41 11.62 -21.06
CA ALA A 133 71.99 11.49 -19.72
C ALA A 133 72.96 10.31 -19.62
N ALA A 134 72.61 9.16 -20.20
CA ALA A 134 73.49 7.99 -20.24
C ALA A 134 74.78 8.26 -21.05
N VAL A 135 74.67 8.95 -22.20
CA VAL A 135 75.81 9.38 -23.02
C VAL A 135 76.69 10.37 -22.26
N ALA A 136 76.09 11.35 -21.57
CA ALA A 136 76.84 12.31 -20.75
C ALA A 136 77.61 11.63 -19.61
N LEU A 137 76.99 10.66 -18.92
CA LEU A 137 77.66 9.85 -17.88
C LEU A 137 78.80 9.01 -18.45
N ALA A 138 78.62 8.38 -19.61
CA ALA A 138 79.68 7.62 -20.28
C ALA A 138 80.88 8.50 -20.66
N ASN A 139 80.62 9.73 -21.15
CA ASN A 139 81.66 10.69 -21.49
C ASN A 139 82.41 11.20 -20.25
N LEU A 140 81.72 11.46 -19.13
CA LEU A 140 82.35 11.83 -17.86
C LEU A 140 83.18 10.68 -17.27
N ALA A 141 82.70 9.43 -17.37
CA ALA A 141 83.46 8.25 -16.96
C ALA A 141 84.71 8.03 -17.84
N GLY A 142 84.62 8.31 -19.15
CA GLY A 142 85.78 8.31 -20.06
C GLY A 142 86.82 9.37 -19.70
N GLN A 143 86.40 10.54 -19.20
CA GLN A 143 87.30 11.58 -18.69
C GLN A 143 87.90 11.21 -17.32
N ALA A 144 87.14 10.53 -16.45
CA ALA A 144 87.62 10.02 -15.17
C ALA A 144 88.62 8.84 -15.34
N ALA A 145 88.48 8.02 -16.39
CA ALA A 145 89.44 6.95 -16.71
C ALA A 145 90.81 7.50 -17.17
N ALA A 146 90.90 8.76 -17.60
CA ALA A 146 92.17 9.46 -17.85
C ALA A 146 92.74 10.16 -16.59
N GLY A 147 92.03 10.11 -15.46
CA GLY A 147 92.37 10.80 -14.21
C GLY A 147 92.42 9.86 -13.01
N ILE A 148 93.56 9.16 -12.86
CA ILE A 148 94.14 8.71 -11.58
C ILE A 148 93.30 7.69 -10.78
N CYS A 149 93.73 6.43 -10.87
CA CYS A 149 93.59 5.46 -9.77
C CYS A 149 94.62 5.79 -8.68
N SER A 150 94.19 5.99 -7.43
CA SER A 150 95.00 5.73 -6.22
C SER A 150 94.14 5.67 -4.96
N SER A 151 94.16 4.51 -4.29
CA SER A 151 93.94 4.24 -2.84
C SER A 151 92.57 4.59 -2.23
N SER A 152 91.98 3.87 -1.27
CA SER A 152 92.34 2.67 -0.49
C SER A 152 91.12 2.24 0.35
N ALA A 153 91.10 0.95 0.68
CA ALA A 153 90.36 0.24 1.74
C ALA A 153 89.74 1.04 2.91
N ALA A 154 88.58 0.56 3.39
CA ALA A 154 88.40 -0.09 4.72
C ALA A 154 86.95 0.07 5.25
N ALA A 155 86.33 -1.04 5.65
CA ALA A 155 85.66 -1.21 6.97
C ALA A 155 84.78 -2.47 6.97
N GLU A 156 85.28 -3.54 7.58
CA GLU A 156 84.46 -4.62 8.15
C GLU A 156 84.27 -4.38 9.65
N HIS A 157 83.02 -4.58 10.11
CA HIS A 157 82.53 -4.95 11.45
C HIS A 157 81.03 -4.59 11.47
N SER A 158 80.10 -5.20 12.18
CA SER A 158 79.97 -6.39 13.03
C SER A 158 78.57 -6.25 13.66
N SER A 159 77.69 -7.26 13.63
CA SER A 159 76.69 -7.54 14.68
C SER A 159 75.77 -8.72 14.32
N ASP A 160 75.92 -9.82 15.06
CA ASP A 160 74.89 -10.60 15.81
C ASP A 160 73.39 -10.35 15.53
N MET A 161 72.41 -11.25 15.71
CA MET A 161 72.28 -12.67 16.07
C MET A 161 70.78 -13.04 15.90
N ALA A 162 70.51 -14.31 15.59
CA ALA A 162 69.38 -15.18 15.95
C ALA A 162 67.90 -14.72 15.92
N GLY A 163 67.02 -15.57 15.35
CA GLY A 163 65.58 -15.51 15.61
C GLY A 163 64.67 -16.50 14.86
N SER A 164 64.67 -17.77 15.29
CA SER A 164 63.59 -18.77 15.23
C SER A 164 62.95 -19.24 13.91
N ARG A 165 63.01 -20.57 13.78
CA ARG A 165 62.25 -21.43 12.86
C ARG A 165 60.74 -21.34 13.15
N SER A 166 59.92 -21.28 12.10
CA SER A 166 58.67 -22.05 12.08
C SER A 166 58.28 -22.37 10.63
N LEU A 167 58.31 -23.66 10.32
CA LEU A 167 57.80 -24.24 9.08
C LEU A 167 56.28 -24.05 9.00
N ARG A 168 55.74 -23.60 7.86
CA ARG A 168 54.45 -24.03 7.26
C ARG A 168 54.16 -23.31 5.91
N PRO A 169 53.26 -23.85 5.07
CA PRO A 169 53.60 -24.24 3.71
C PRO A 169 53.29 -23.19 2.65
N SER A 170 53.94 -23.35 1.51
CA SER A 170 53.72 -22.62 0.27
C SER A 170 52.26 -22.75 -0.21
N THR A 171 51.48 -21.69 -0.04
CA THR A 171 50.40 -21.39 -0.99
C THR A 171 50.86 -20.20 -1.82
N LYS A 172 51.13 -20.50 -3.09
CA LYS A 172 51.37 -19.60 -4.23
C LYS A 172 51.14 -18.12 -3.88
N ARG A 173 52.21 -17.48 -3.43
CA ARG A 173 52.26 -16.02 -3.25
C ARG A 173 52.43 -15.47 -4.66
N GLY A 174 51.30 -15.20 -5.32
CA GLY A 174 51.30 -14.48 -6.59
C GLY A 174 52.19 -13.26 -6.44
N THR A 175 53.07 -13.06 -7.42
CA THR A 175 53.96 -11.91 -7.53
C THR A 175 53.15 -10.67 -7.15
N ARG A 176 53.46 -10.09 -5.99
CA ARG A 176 52.86 -8.82 -5.55
C ARG A 176 53.36 -7.77 -6.53
N GLN A 177 52.68 -7.63 -7.67
CA GLN A 177 52.84 -6.47 -8.53
C GLN A 177 52.56 -5.25 -7.66
N SER A 178 53.59 -4.43 -7.44
CA SER A 178 53.47 -3.16 -6.75
C SER A 178 52.63 -2.26 -7.63
N MET A 179 51.30 -2.31 -7.46
CA MET A 179 50.36 -1.48 -8.19
C MET A 179 50.81 -0.02 -8.07
N THR A 180 50.92 0.65 -9.21
CA THR A 180 51.31 2.06 -9.26
C THR A 180 50.27 2.90 -8.51
N GLN A 181 50.64 4.09 -8.07
CA GLN A 181 49.73 4.94 -7.29
C GLN A 181 48.44 5.27 -8.07
N ALA A 182 48.57 5.47 -9.38
CA ALA A 182 47.45 5.67 -10.30
C ALA A 182 46.48 4.47 -10.36
N GLU A 183 46.98 3.24 -10.43
CA GLU A 183 46.13 2.04 -10.44
C GLU A 183 45.39 1.83 -9.11
N LYS A 184 46.03 2.19 -7.99
CA LYS A 184 45.39 2.15 -6.67
C LYS A 184 44.27 3.17 -6.57
N GLU A 185 44.46 4.37 -7.11
CA GLU A 185 43.45 5.42 -7.14
C GLU A 185 42.27 5.06 -8.06
N GLU A 186 42.53 4.54 -9.25
CA GLU A 186 41.49 4.07 -10.17
C GLU A 186 40.62 2.97 -9.53
N ARG A 187 41.25 2.00 -8.85
CA ARG A 187 40.53 0.94 -8.12
C ARG A 187 39.70 1.49 -6.95
N ARG A 188 40.20 2.51 -6.24
CA ARG A 188 39.44 3.21 -5.19
C ARG A 188 38.22 3.91 -5.80
N MET A 189 38.38 4.62 -6.91
CA MET A 189 37.26 5.30 -7.59
C MET A 189 36.19 4.31 -8.07
N ARG A 190 36.58 3.17 -8.67
CA ARG A 190 35.65 2.10 -9.04
C ARG A 190 34.87 1.56 -7.84
N ARG A 191 35.53 1.34 -6.70
CA ARG A 191 34.86 0.89 -5.46
C ARG A 191 33.90 1.95 -4.90
N VAL A 192 34.29 3.22 -4.93
CA VAL A 192 33.44 4.33 -4.47
C VAL A 192 32.18 4.43 -5.33
N LEU A 193 32.30 4.34 -6.66
CA LEU A 193 31.14 4.37 -7.56
C LEU A 193 30.22 3.17 -7.33
N ALA A 194 30.78 1.96 -7.22
CA ALA A 194 29.99 0.76 -6.94
C ALA A 194 29.29 0.81 -5.58
N ASN A 195 29.94 1.35 -4.55
CA ASN A 195 29.34 1.53 -3.22
C ASN A 195 28.26 2.62 -3.23
N ARG A 196 28.51 3.72 -3.95
CA ARG A 196 27.53 4.80 -4.13
C ARG A 196 26.27 4.29 -4.83
N GLU A 197 26.43 3.45 -5.84
CA GLU A 197 25.32 2.85 -6.57
C GLU A 197 24.56 1.81 -5.74
N SER A 198 25.27 0.94 -5.00
CA SER A 198 24.62 -0.04 -4.12
C SER A 198 23.90 0.62 -2.93
N ALA A 199 24.44 1.72 -2.39
CA ALA A 199 23.76 2.55 -1.39
C ALA A 199 22.47 3.15 -1.96
N ARG A 200 22.52 3.74 -3.16
CA ARG A 200 21.31 4.26 -3.85
C ARG A 200 20.28 3.16 -4.07
N GLN A 201 20.70 1.97 -4.51
CA GLN A 201 19.79 0.85 -4.73
C GLN A 201 19.16 0.38 -3.40
N THR A 202 19.94 0.34 -2.32
CA THR A 202 19.43 -0.02 -0.98
C THR A 202 18.40 0.98 -0.47
N ILE A 203 18.65 2.28 -0.66
CA ILE A 203 17.70 3.34 -0.30
C ILE A 203 16.40 3.18 -1.11
N ARG A 204 16.48 2.98 -2.43
CA ARG A 204 15.30 2.78 -3.29
C ARG A 204 14.49 1.56 -2.86
N ARG A 205 15.13 0.42 -2.57
CA ARG A 205 14.45 -0.80 -2.09
C ARG A 205 13.75 -0.56 -0.76
N ARG A 206 14.40 0.11 0.18
CA ARG A 206 13.81 0.47 1.47
C ARG A 206 12.64 1.44 1.32
N GLN A 207 12.74 2.39 0.40
CA GLN A 207 11.64 3.32 0.13
C GLN A 207 10.43 2.59 -0.46
N ALA A 208 10.63 1.75 -1.47
CA ALA A 208 9.57 0.93 -2.05
C ALA A 208 8.85 0.08 -0.99
N LEU A 209 9.59 -0.55 -0.08
CA LEU A 209 9.00 -1.32 1.03
C LEU A 209 8.18 -0.44 1.98
N ARG A 210 8.66 0.75 2.33
CA ARG A 210 7.90 1.69 3.18
C ARG A 210 6.62 2.13 2.49
N ASP A 211 6.67 2.39 1.19
CA ASP A 211 5.50 2.78 0.41
C ASP A 211 4.47 1.63 0.34
N GLU A 212 4.92 0.38 0.14
CA GLU A 212 4.07 -0.80 0.20
C GLU A 212 3.41 -0.99 1.58
N LEU A 213 4.18 -0.85 2.66
CA LEU A 213 3.64 -0.92 4.02
C LEU A 213 2.63 0.19 4.28
N THR A 214 2.89 1.41 3.81
CA THR A 214 1.98 2.55 3.93
C THR A 214 0.66 2.27 3.21
N LYS A 215 0.72 1.72 1.98
CA LYS A 215 -0.47 1.28 1.24
C LYS A 215 -1.25 0.20 2.00
N LYS A 216 -0.56 -0.77 2.60
CA LYS A 216 -1.18 -1.85 3.37
C LYS A 216 -1.86 -1.32 4.64
N VAL A 217 -1.24 -0.37 5.33
CA VAL A 217 -1.87 0.30 6.50
C VAL A 217 -3.12 1.06 6.07
N ALA A 218 -3.08 1.81 4.96
CA ALA A 218 -4.25 2.52 4.45
C ALA A 218 -5.38 1.54 4.07
N TYR A 219 -5.07 0.45 3.37
CA TYR A 219 -6.03 -0.59 3.03
C TYR A 219 -6.68 -1.22 4.27
N LEU A 220 -5.87 -1.67 5.22
CA LEU A 220 -6.37 -2.28 6.46
C LEU A 220 -7.19 -1.31 7.31
N ARG A 221 -6.90 0.00 7.27
CA ARG A 221 -7.72 1.02 7.94
C ARG A 221 -9.10 1.10 7.31
N LEU A 222 -9.18 1.23 5.98
CA LEU A 222 -10.45 1.24 5.25
C LEU A 222 -11.26 -0.04 5.48
N GLU A 223 -10.59 -1.20 5.45
CA GLU A 223 -11.23 -2.49 5.72
C GLU A 223 -11.75 -2.56 7.17
N ASN A 224 -10.97 -2.13 8.17
CA ASN A 224 -11.44 -2.09 9.56
C ASN A 224 -12.64 -1.16 9.74
N ASP A 225 -12.65 0.00 9.10
CA ASP A 225 -13.77 0.94 9.20
C ASP A 225 -15.03 0.39 8.51
N SER A 226 -14.88 -0.33 7.38
CA SER A 226 -15.97 -1.10 6.77
C SER A 226 -16.51 -2.17 7.71
N MET A 227 -15.63 -2.97 8.32
CA MET A 227 -16.02 -4.03 9.25
C MET A 227 -16.72 -3.48 10.50
N LYS A 228 -16.32 -2.30 11.00
CA LYS A 228 -17.02 -1.63 12.10
C LYS A 228 -18.44 -1.23 11.69
N LEU A 229 -18.61 -0.65 10.50
CA LEU A 229 -19.92 -0.26 10.00
C LEU A 229 -20.84 -1.47 9.83
N GLU A 230 -20.34 -2.57 9.25
CA GLU A 230 -21.08 -3.82 9.13
C GLU A 230 -21.48 -4.40 10.49
N LYS A 231 -20.55 -4.39 11.47
CA LYS A 231 -20.84 -4.79 12.84
C LYS A 231 -21.95 -3.94 13.45
N GLU A 232 -21.88 -2.62 13.30
CA GLU A 232 -22.89 -1.69 13.81
C GLU A 232 -24.27 -1.94 13.20
N LEU A 233 -24.34 -2.11 11.87
CA LEU A 233 -25.58 -2.46 11.18
C LEU A 233 -26.15 -3.79 11.68
N ALA A 234 -25.32 -4.83 11.80
CA ALA A 234 -25.74 -6.13 12.33
C ALA A 234 -26.25 -6.01 13.78
N THR A 235 -25.62 -5.20 14.62
CA THR A 235 -26.11 -4.97 15.99
C THR A 235 -27.45 -4.23 16.01
N GLN A 236 -27.66 -3.27 15.11
CA GLN A 236 -28.93 -2.55 15.00
C GLN A 236 -30.05 -3.48 14.57
N GLU A 237 -29.81 -4.33 13.56
CA GLU A 237 -30.75 -5.36 13.11
C GLU A 237 -31.09 -6.34 14.24
N TYR A 238 -30.08 -6.82 14.97
CA TYR A 238 -30.28 -7.68 16.14
C TYR A 238 -31.17 -7.02 17.20
N LEU A 239 -30.92 -5.75 17.55
CA LEU A 239 -31.73 -5.04 18.54
C LEU A 239 -33.18 -4.85 18.07
N SER A 240 -33.39 -4.54 16.79
CA SER A 240 -34.72 -4.46 16.18
C SER A 240 -35.47 -5.79 16.27
N LEU A 241 -34.83 -6.88 15.83
CA LEU A 241 -35.39 -8.23 15.90
C LEU A 241 -35.62 -8.70 17.34
N ARG A 242 -34.76 -8.31 18.27
CA ARG A 242 -34.94 -8.59 19.70
C ARG A 242 -36.18 -7.87 20.24
N GLY A 243 -36.38 -6.61 19.85
CA GLY A 243 -37.56 -5.83 20.23
C GLY A 243 -38.86 -6.44 19.68
N THR A 244 -38.90 -6.80 18.39
CA THR A 244 -40.07 -7.44 17.79
C THR A 244 -40.35 -8.81 18.40
N ASN A 245 -39.31 -9.62 18.66
CA ASN A 245 -39.47 -10.91 19.34
C ASN A 245 -39.99 -10.76 20.77
N ALA A 246 -39.59 -9.71 21.49
CA ALA A 246 -40.12 -9.44 22.82
C ALA A 246 -41.63 -9.14 22.76
N LEU A 247 -42.06 -8.30 21.81
CA LEU A 247 -43.47 -7.99 21.59
C LEU A 247 -44.29 -9.22 21.16
N LEU A 248 -43.74 -10.06 20.27
CA LEU A 248 -44.40 -11.29 19.84
C LEU A 248 -44.54 -12.29 20.99
N LYS A 249 -43.52 -12.43 21.83
CA LYS A 249 -43.60 -13.28 23.04
C LYS A 249 -44.66 -12.78 24.01
N GLU A 250 -44.76 -11.46 24.20
CA GLU A 250 -45.80 -10.85 25.03
C GLU A 250 -47.20 -11.11 24.44
N GLN A 251 -47.38 -10.94 23.13
CA GLN A 251 -48.63 -11.26 22.44
C GLN A 251 -49.00 -12.73 22.64
N ILE A 252 -48.09 -13.67 22.36
CA ILE A 252 -48.32 -15.11 22.56
C ILE A 252 -48.69 -15.40 24.03
N ALA A 253 -48.00 -14.78 25.00
CA ALA A 253 -48.31 -14.97 26.41
C ALA A 253 -49.69 -14.44 26.81
N ILE A 254 -50.20 -13.40 26.14
CA ILE A 254 -51.57 -12.90 26.32
C ILE A 254 -52.58 -13.86 25.68
N THR A 255 -52.37 -14.31 24.43
CA THR A 255 -53.28 -15.24 23.75
C THR A 255 -53.38 -16.56 24.49
N VAL A 256 -52.25 -17.14 24.92
CA VAL A 256 -52.23 -18.39 25.69
C VAL A 256 -52.97 -18.24 27.02
N ARG A 257 -52.85 -17.09 27.69
CA ARG A 257 -53.57 -16.84 28.95
C ARG A 257 -55.07 -16.71 28.72
N GLY A 258 -55.47 -16.01 27.64
CA GLY A 258 -56.87 -15.93 27.22
C GLY A 258 -57.45 -17.29 26.81
N GLU A 259 -56.69 -18.15 26.12
CA GLU A 259 -57.12 -19.51 25.77
C GLU A 259 -57.27 -20.41 27.01
N ILE A 260 -56.46 -20.25 28.05
CA ILE A 260 -56.60 -20.97 29.33
C ILE A 260 -57.86 -20.49 30.08
N ASP A 261 -58.15 -19.19 30.07
CA ASP A 261 -59.35 -18.63 30.70
C ASP A 261 -60.64 -19.10 29.99
N ILE A 262 -60.63 -19.23 28.65
CA ILE A 262 -61.77 -19.76 27.86
C ILE A 262 -61.94 -21.28 28.06
N ASN A 263 -60.84 -22.03 28.16
CA ASN A 263 -60.88 -23.49 28.39
C ASN A 263 -61.23 -23.87 29.85
N SER A 264 -60.98 -22.99 30.82
CA SER A 264 -61.45 -23.18 32.21
C SER A 264 -62.97 -22.97 32.38
N ALA A 265 -63.62 -22.31 31.41
CA ALA A 265 -65.06 -22.10 31.36
C ALA A 265 -65.81 -23.11 30.47
N ALA A 266 -65.09 -24.01 29.77
CA ALA A 266 -65.65 -24.94 28.78
C ALA A 266 -65.37 -26.42 29.10
N THR A 267 -65.41 -26.81 30.38
CA THR A 267 -65.49 -28.24 30.76
C THR A 267 -66.94 -28.62 31.07
N GLU A 268 -67.75 -28.83 30.03
CA GLU A 268 -68.82 -29.84 29.98
C GLU A 268 -69.13 -30.16 28.51
N MET A 269 -68.59 -31.29 28.01
CA MET A 269 -69.10 -32.22 26.95
C MET A 269 -68.02 -32.70 25.95
N GLU A 270 -67.67 -33.98 26.10
CA GLU A 270 -67.06 -34.89 25.11
C GLU A 270 -68.11 -35.40 24.09
N PRO A 271 -67.81 -36.33 23.14
CA PRO A 271 -66.65 -36.52 22.23
C PRO A 271 -67.13 -36.54 20.75
N SER A 272 -66.23 -36.59 19.75
CA SER A 272 -66.34 -37.49 18.56
C SER A 272 -65.20 -37.33 17.52
N ASP A 273 -64.53 -38.46 17.30
CA ASP A 273 -64.00 -39.05 16.05
C ASP A 273 -63.07 -38.33 15.04
N GLN A 274 -61.90 -38.97 14.89
CA GLN A 274 -61.21 -39.37 13.64
C GLN A 274 -60.73 -38.28 12.67
N GLN A 275 -59.40 -38.11 12.52
CA GLN A 275 -58.55 -38.83 11.56
C GLN A 275 -57.16 -38.18 11.43
N THR A 276 -56.16 -39.05 11.34
CA THR A 276 -54.73 -38.79 11.13
C THR A 276 -54.41 -38.36 9.69
N ALA A 277 -53.59 -37.31 9.47
CA ALA A 277 -52.68 -37.24 8.33
C ALA A 277 -51.63 -36.11 8.43
N ALA A 278 -50.38 -36.52 8.65
CA ALA A 278 -49.12 -36.01 8.09
C ALA A 278 -48.98 -34.51 7.72
N GLY A 279 -48.41 -33.73 8.65
CA GLY A 279 -47.71 -32.47 8.35
C GLY A 279 -46.20 -32.68 8.42
N SER A 280 -45.55 -32.78 7.26
CA SER A 280 -44.10 -32.91 7.08
C SER A 280 -43.32 -31.79 7.80
N VAL A 281 -42.61 -32.15 8.88
CA VAL A 281 -41.63 -31.26 9.51
C VAL A 281 -40.39 -31.25 8.62
N ARG A 282 -40.21 -30.17 7.85
CA ARG A 282 -38.93 -29.91 7.16
C ARG A 282 -37.94 -29.39 8.19
N PRO A 283 -36.71 -29.93 8.29
CA PRO A 283 -35.71 -29.39 9.19
C PRO A 283 -35.24 -28.04 8.62
N LEU A 284 -35.33 -26.98 9.43
CA LEU A 284 -34.68 -25.72 9.12
C LEU A 284 -33.16 -25.95 9.11
N PHE A 285 -32.59 -25.83 7.92
CA PHE A 285 -31.16 -25.75 7.69
C PHE A 285 -30.62 -24.51 8.41
N VAL A 286 -29.91 -24.73 9.53
CA VAL A 286 -29.11 -23.70 10.19
C VAL A 286 -27.77 -23.64 9.46
N PRO A 287 -27.40 -22.51 8.81
CA PRO A 287 -26.08 -22.37 8.25
C PRO A 287 -25.05 -22.41 9.39
N ALA A 288 -24.05 -23.26 9.26
CA ALA A 288 -22.92 -23.31 10.19
C ALA A 288 -22.11 -22.00 10.08
N CYS A 289 -22.46 -21.00 10.89
CA CYS A 289 -21.58 -19.87 11.17
C CYS A 289 -20.43 -20.37 12.06
N ALA A 290 -19.28 -20.63 11.45
CA ALA A 290 -18.11 -21.25 12.06
C ALA A 290 -17.36 -20.38 13.10
N TRP A 291 -17.99 -19.37 13.71
CA TRP A 291 -17.31 -18.43 14.61
C TRP A 291 -17.88 -18.42 16.03
N PHE A 292 -18.89 -19.24 16.32
CA PHE A 292 -19.47 -19.38 17.65
C PHE A 292 -19.23 -20.79 18.19
N LEU A 293 -17.96 -21.08 18.52
CA LEU A 293 -17.59 -22.20 19.38
C LEU A 293 -16.71 -21.64 20.51
N PRO A 294 -17.15 -21.69 21.77
CA PRO A 294 -16.28 -21.44 22.91
C PRO A 294 -15.37 -22.65 23.10
N LEU A 295 -14.05 -22.47 22.98
CA LEU A 295 -13.07 -23.46 23.42
C LEU A 295 -13.13 -23.58 24.96
N PRO A 296 -13.09 -24.81 25.52
CA PRO A 296 -12.91 -24.98 26.95
C PRO A 296 -11.43 -24.74 27.30
N HIS A 297 -11.18 -23.76 28.17
CA HIS A 297 -9.94 -23.68 28.93
C HIS A 297 -10.14 -24.57 30.17
N GLU A 298 -9.29 -25.59 30.29
CA GLU A 298 -9.08 -26.38 31.50
C GLU A 298 -7.78 -25.88 32.15
N GLY A 299 -7.86 -25.54 33.44
CA GLY A 299 -6.82 -25.90 34.40
C GLY A 299 -5.65 -24.94 34.68
N SER A 300 -5.86 -24.08 35.68
CA SER A 300 -5.13 -24.10 36.96
C SER A 300 -4.03 -23.05 37.26
N THR A 301 -4.12 -22.58 38.51
CA THR A 301 -3.28 -21.66 39.30
C THR A 301 -3.41 -20.17 38.95
N GLY A 302 -3.98 -19.28 39.75
CA GLY A 302 -4.27 -19.27 41.19
C GLY A 302 -3.41 -18.19 41.85
N ILE A 303 -4.05 -17.12 42.34
CA ILE A 303 -3.75 -16.34 43.57
C ILE A 303 -4.44 -14.94 43.49
N GLY A 304 -5.24 -14.64 44.53
CA GLY A 304 -5.53 -13.30 45.09
C GLY A 304 -6.53 -12.43 44.34
N SER A 305 -7.80 -12.33 44.75
CA SER A 305 -8.33 -11.44 45.82
C SER A 305 -8.02 -9.96 45.54
N SER A 306 -8.95 -8.99 45.50
CA SER A 306 -10.31 -8.87 46.05
C SER A 306 -10.97 -7.60 45.51
N SER A 307 -12.27 -7.70 45.22
CA SER A 307 -13.36 -6.78 45.59
C SER A 307 -13.13 -5.25 45.62
N SER A 308 -13.82 -4.51 44.75
CA SER A 308 -14.91 -3.60 45.18
C SER A 308 -15.61 -2.94 43.99
N LEU A 309 -16.93 -3.12 43.94
CA LEU A 309 -17.89 -2.40 43.11
C LEU A 309 -18.05 -0.96 43.64
N THR A 310 -18.15 0.04 42.77
CA THR A 310 -19.38 0.82 42.47
C THR A 310 -19.10 2.07 41.62
N PRO A 311 -20.12 2.62 40.92
CA PRO A 311 -19.98 3.45 39.73
C PRO A 311 -20.35 4.93 39.96
N CYS A 312 -20.10 5.78 38.96
CA CYS A 312 -20.92 6.94 38.51
C CYS A 312 -20.02 7.88 37.66
N GLN A 313 -20.31 8.09 36.37
CA GLN A 313 -21.20 9.12 35.79
C GLN A 313 -20.65 10.57 35.80
N SER A 314 -20.42 11.05 34.58
CA SER A 314 -20.89 12.34 34.01
C SER A 314 -20.10 13.65 34.21
N ALA A 315 -20.34 14.52 33.20
CA ALA A 315 -20.00 15.94 33.00
C ALA A 315 -18.57 16.22 32.49
N ALA A 316 -18.33 16.64 31.24
CA ALA A 316 -18.82 17.76 30.43
C ALA A 316 -18.11 19.10 30.71
N GLU A 317 -17.71 19.75 29.60
CA GLU A 317 -17.25 21.15 29.44
C GLU A 317 -15.80 21.43 29.91
N ASN A 318 -14.94 22.22 29.26
CA ASN A 318 -15.14 23.30 28.30
C ASN A 318 -13.82 23.64 27.56
N GLU A 319 -13.95 24.45 26.52
CA GLU A 319 -12.92 24.97 25.60
C GLU A 319 -11.73 25.73 26.23
N LYS A 320 -10.57 25.67 25.57
CA LYS A 320 -9.78 26.81 25.02
C LYS A 320 -8.30 26.43 24.76
N GLY A 321 -7.82 26.59 23.53
CA GLY A 321 -6.42 26.97 23.26
C GLY A 321 -6.31 28.49 23.13
N PRO A 322 -5.19 29.08 22.64
CA PRO A 322 -3.83 28.56 22.42
C PRO A 322 -2.73 29.50 22.99
N ARG A 323 -1.44 29.12 22.82
CA ARG A 323 -0.16 29.90 22.80
C ARG A 323 0.94 28.93 23.28
N GLY A 324 1.95 28.54 22.52
CA GLY A 324 2.83 29.33 21.68
C GLY A 324 4.01 29.78 22.53
N ASP A 325 5.14 29.05 22.47
CA ASP A 325 6.48 29.62 22.45
C ASP A 325 7.55 28.55 22.18
N LEU A 326 8.32 28.78 21.11
CA LEU A 326 9.58 28.14 20.80
C LEU A 326 10.60 28.47 21.91
N GLN A 327 11.29 27.47 22.43
CA GLN A 327 12.71 27.63 22.77
C GLN A 327 13.52 26.44 22.30
N VAL A 328 14.34 26.70 21.30
CA VAL A 328 15.51 25.92 20.92
C VAL A 328 16.54 26.08 22.04
N LYS A 329 16.98 24.97 22.63
CA LYS A 329 18.20 24.95 23.45
C LYS A 329 19.05 23.73 23.06
N LEU A 330 20.11 24.05 22.33
CA LEU A 330 21.24 23.19 22.02
C LEU A 330 22.09 23.04 23.29
N ALA A 331 22.26 21.83 23.80
CA ALA A 331 23.34 21.47 24.71
C ALA A 331 23.65 19.97 24.60
N THR A 332 24.95 19.72 24.53
CA THR A 332 25.69 18.48 24.33
C THR A 332 25.76 17.57 25.55
N THR A 333 26.15 16.30 25.30
CA THR A 333 26.75 15.27 26.21
C THR A 333 25.87 14.77 27.35
N GLU A 334 25.75 13.50 27.73
CA GLU A 334 26.41 12.21 27.44
C GLU A 334 25.51 11.09 28.03
N ASP A 335 25.79 9.83 27.68
CA ASP A 335 25.38 8.58 28.31
C ASP A 335 23.91 8.10 28.25
N GLU A 336 23.65 7.03 27.48
CA GLU A 336 23.49 5.68 28.05
C GLU A 336 23.29 4.57 26.98
N GLN A 337 24.17 3.57 27.07
CA GLN A 337 24.01 2.14 26.80
C GLN A 337 23.41 1.63 25.47
N TYR A 338 24.32 1.15 24.62
CA TYR A 338 24.09 0.09 23.63
C TYR A 338 23.79 -1.26 24.32
N GLN A 339 22.69 -1.92 23.95
CA GLN A 339 22.60 -3.38 23.97
C GLN A 339 22.27 -3.90 22.57
N ASP A 340 23.17 -4.78 22.14
CA ASP A 340 23.18 -5.61 20.95
C ASP A 340 22.11 -6.73 21.06
N ALA A 341 21.36 -6.93 19.97
CA ALA A 341 20.64 -8.17 19.72
C ALA A 341 20.55 -8.41 18.21
N GLY A 342 21.70 -8.79 17.63
CA GLY A 342 21.74 -9.43 16.33
C GLY A 342 20.98 -10.76 16.33
N SER A 343 20.07 -10.94 15.37
CA SER A 343 19.62 -12.26 14.92
C SER A 343 19.42 -12.21 13.41
N ARG A 344 20.52 -12.40 12.67
CA ARG A 344 20.50 -12.70 11.24
C ARG A 344 20.24 -14.20 11.08
N GLN A 345 19.05 -14.57 10.61
CA GLN A 345 18.85 -15.91 10.04
C GLN A 345 19.62 -16.01 8.72
N ILE A 346 20.61 -16.90 8.68
CA ILE A 346 21.35 -17.26 7.48
C ILE A 346 20.47 -18.24 6.70
N GLN A 347 19.88 -17.80 5.58
CA GLN A 347 19.16 -18.68 4.66
C GLN A 347 20.16 -19.52 3.86
N THR A 348 19.92 -20.83 3.78
CA THR A 348 20.78 -21.79 3.08
C THR A 348 20.57 -21.71 1.55
N PRO A 349 21.61 -22.00 0.74
CA PRO A 349 21.58 -21.85 -0.72
C PRO A 349 20.45 -22.63 -1.45
N ASP A 350 19.99 -23.76 -0.90
CA ASP A 350 18.96 -24.60 -1.51
C ASP A 350 17.56 -23.97 -1.51
N GLU A 351 17.23 -23.12 -0.51
CA GLU A 351 15.93 -22.44 -0.48
C GLU A 351 15.80 -21.36 -1.56
N VAL A 352 16.92 -20.79 -2.00
CA VAL A 352 16.95 -19.78 -3.07
C VAL A 352 16.78 -20.45 -4.43
N LEU A 353 17.40 -21.61 -4.64
CA LEU A 353 17.29 -22.36 -5.90
C LEU A 353 15.87 -22.89 -6.13
N HIS A 354 15.20 -23.41 -5.10
CA HIS A 354 13.81 -23.87 -5.22
C HIS A 354 12.82 -22.73 -5.53
N LYS A 355 13.02 -21.54 -4.95
CA LYS A 355 12.19 -20.34 -5.22
C LYS A 355 12.42 -19.78 -6.62
N VAL A 356 13.64 -19.87 -7.15
CA VAL A 356 13.96 -19.45 -8.53
C VAL A 356 13.39 -20.43 -9.56
N ALA A 357 13.42 -21.73 -9.28
CA ALA A 357 12.87 -22.76 -10.17
C ALA A 357 11.34 -22.66 -10.28
N THR A 358 10.62 -22.42 -9.17
CA THR A 358 9.15 -22.27 -9.19
C THR A 358 8.70 -20.97 -9.87
N ALA A 359 9.44 -19.87 -9.69
CA ALA A 359 9.19 -18.62 -10.40
C ALA A 359 9.43 -18.75 -11.92
N SER A 360 10.47 -19.49 -12.32
CA SER A 360 10.76 -19.78 -13.74
C SER A 360 9.67 -20.65 -14.39
N ALA A 361 9.18 -21.68 -13.68
CA ALA A 361 8.09 -22.54 -14.14
C ALA A 361 6.78 -21.77 -14.30
N ALA A 362 6.42 -20.92 -13.33
CA ALA A 362 5.23 -20.07 -13.40
C ALA A 362 5.31 -19.06 -14.58
N ALA A 363 6.49 -18.50 -14.85
CA ALA A 363 6.69 -17.61 -15.99
C ALA A 363 6.57 -18.34 -17.35
N ALA A 364 7.03 -19.59 -17.43
CA ALA A 364 6.87 -20.41 -18.63
C ALA A 364 5.40 -20.79 -18.89
N GLU A 365 4.65 -21.15 -17.84
CA GLU A 365 3.23 -21.46 -17.94
C GLU A 365 2.40 -20.24 -18.36
N ALA A 366 2.69 -19.06 -17.80
CA ALA A 366 2.05 -17.80 -18.18
C ALA A 366 2.26 -17.46 -19.67
N ARG A 367 3.47 -17.70 -20.21
CA ARG A 367 3.76 -17.54 -21.64
C ARG A 367 2.96 -18.51 -22.51
N LYS A 368 2.75 -19.75 -22.07
CA LYS A 368 1.93 -20.74 -22.79
C LYS A 368 0.46 -20.32 -22.83
N ARG A 369 -0.10 -19.87 -21.69
CA ARG A 369 -1.49 -19.35 -21.63
C ARG A 369 -1.71 -18.12 -22.50
N ARG A 370 -0.72 -17.21 -22.56
CA ARG A 370 -0.79 -16.02 -23.43
C ARG A 370 -0.82 -16.39 -24.91
N LYS A 371 -0.05 -17.39 -25.34
CA LYS A 371 -0.06 -17.91 -26.71
C LYS A 371 -1.41 -18.53 -27.08
N GLU A 372 -2.02 -19.31 -26.19
CA GLU A 372 -3.36 -19.88 -26.42
C GLU A 372 -4.45 -18.80 -26.45
N LEU A 373 -4.38 -17.80 -25.58
CA LEU A 373 -5.29 -16.65 -25.62
C LEU A 373 -5.17 -15.86 -26.93
N THR A 374 -3.95 -15.67 -27.46
CA THR A 374 -3.79 -15.05 -28.78
C THR A 374 -4.36 -15.93 -29.88
N LYS A 375 -4.18 -17.26 -29.86
CA LYS A 375 -4.78 -18.15 -30.87
C LYS A 375 -6.31 -18.09 -30.85
N LEU A 376 -6.91 -18.13 -29.66
CA LEU A 376 -8.35 -17.98 -29.49
C LEU A 376 -8.84 -16.62 -29.99
N LYS A 377 -8.14 -15.53 -29.66
CA LYS A 377 -8.48 -14.18 -30.13
C LYS A 377 -8.49 -14.06 -31.66
N HIS A 378 -7.56 -14.72 -32.35
CA HIS A 378 -7.56 -14.74 -33.82
C HIS A 378 -8.67 -15.64 -34.40
N HIS A 379 -9.11 -16.67 -33.64
CA HIS A 379 -10.22 -17.54 -34.03
C HIS A 379 -11.60 -16.87 -33.91
N TYR A 380 -11.78 -15.96 -32.94
CA TYR A 380 -13.02 -15.18 -32.74
C TYR A 380 -13.04 -13.85 -33.51
N ALA A 381 -11.94 -13.49 -34.18
CA ALA A 381 -11.83 -12.28 -35.01
C ALA A 381 -12.13 -12.54 -36.50
N ARG A 382 -12.76 -13.68 -36.81
CA ARG A 382 -13.31 -14.07 -38.11
C ARG A 382 -14.79 -14.32 -37.94
#